data_AF-A0A2P2MNB9-F1
#
_entry.id   AF-A0A2P2MNB9-F1
#
_cell.length_a   1.000
_cell.length_b   1.000
_cell.length_c   1.000
_cell.angle_alpha   90.00
_cell.angle_beta   90.00
_cell.angle_gamma   90.00
#
_symmetry.space_group_name_H-M   'P 1'
#
loop_
_entity.id
_entity.type
_entity.pdbx_description
1 polymer ?
#
loop_
_entity_poly.entity_id
_entity_poly.type
_entity_poly.pdbx_seq_one_letter_code
_entity_poly.pdbx_strand_id
1 'polypeptide(L)'
;MQILNTIIRGAGDGVLVPVPQYPLYSAAITLFGGSLVPYYLEETANWGLDINDLQHAVAEAHTKGITIKAMVIINPGNPTGQCLSEANLREILQFCYRENLVLLGDEVYQQNIYQDERPFVSARKVLMDMGPPLSREIQLVSFHTVSKGYWGECGQRGGYFEMTNIPLQTVDEIYKVASVSLSPNVPAQIFMGLMVNPPKPRDISYGKFVRERFAT
;
A
#
# COMPACT_ATOMS: atom_id res chain seq x y z
N MET A 1 -0.24 7.00 6.75
CA MET A 1 -0.64 7.36 8.13
C MET A 1 -1.82 8.32 8.18
N GLN A 2 -1.75 9.51 7.57
CA GLN A 2 -2.89 10.46 7.55
C GLN A 2 -4.16 9.85 6.96
N ILE A 3 -4.05 8.93 5.99
CA ILE A 3 -5.18 8.18 5.42
C ILE A 3 -5.94 7.36 6.48
N LEU A 4 -5.26 6.72 7.43
CA LEU A 4 -5.94 5.96 8.50
C LEU A 4 -6.72 6.90 9.43
N ASN A 5 -6.16 8.08 9.73
CA ASN A 5 -6.84 9.11 10.53
C ASN A 5 -8.11 9.63 9.85
N THR A 6 -8.18 9.62 8.51
CA THR A 6 -9.39 10.03 7.77
C THR A 6 -10.42 8.92 7.63
N ILE A 7 -10.04 7.65 7.86
CA ILE A 7 -10.92 6.48 7.72
C ILE A 7 -11.56 6.09 9.05
N ILE A 8 -10.81 6.22 10.16
CA ILE A 8 -11.21 5.72 11.48
C ILE A 8 -11.98 6.79 12.24
N ARG A 9 -13.25 6.53 12.57
CA ARG A 9 -14.07 7.41 13.41
C ARG A 9 -14.05 7.03 14.89
N GLY A 10 -13.60 5.80 15.20
CA GLY A 10 -13.50 5.26 16.55
C GLY A 10 -13.48 3.73 16.55
N ALA A 11 -13.70 3.12 17.72
CA ALA A 11 -13.45 1.69 17.93
C ALA A 11 -14.34 0.76 17.08
N GLY A 12 -15.50 1.26 16.62
CA GLY A 12 -16.38 0.52 15.71
C GLY A 12 -15.88 0.42 14.28
N ASP A 13 -14.86 1.19 13.87
CA ASP A 13 -14.28 1.10 12.53
C ASP A 13 -13.04 0.20 12.53
N GLY A 14 -13.05 -0.80 11.66
CA GLY A 14 -12.01 -1.81 11.53
C GLY A 14 -11.14 -1.63 10.28
N VAL A 15 -9.89 -2.05 10.38
CA VAL A 15 -8.95 -2.15 9.24
C VAL A 15 -8.40 -3.57 9.19
N LEU A 16 -8.52 -4.23 8.03
CA LEU A 16 -7.89 -5.52 7.77
C LEU A 16 -6.38 -5.35 7.58
N VAL A 17 -5.58 -6.05 8.37
CA VAL A 17 -4.11 -5.95 8.36
C VAL A 17 -3.49 -7.35 8.32
N PRO A 18 -2.45 -7.59 7.50
CA PRO A 18 -1.80 -8.89 7.45
C PRO A 18 -1.16 -9.26 8.78
N VAL A 19 -1.02 -10.55 9.04
CA VAL A 19 -0.20 -11.10 10.11
C VAL A 19 0.72 -12.17 9.51
N PRO A 20 2.06 -12.02 9.64
CA PRO A 20 2.79 -10.92 10.29
C PRO A 20 2.78 -9.61 9.47
N GLN A 21 3.11 -8.47 10.10
CA GLN A 21 3.11 -7.14 9.48
C GLN A 21 4.18 -6.19 9.99
N TYR A 22 4.46 -5.14 9.22
CA TYR A 22 5.23 -3.98 9.65
C TYR A 22 4.44 -3.16 10.71
N PRO A 23 4.89 -3.10 11.98
CA PRO A 23 4.08 -2.72 13.14
C PRO A 23 3.52 -1.28 13.17
N LEU A 24 3.84 -0.48 12.15
CA LEU A 24 3.26 0.84 11.96
C LEU A 24 1.73 0.79 11.89
N TYR A 25 1.14 -0.18 11.18
CA TYR A 25 -0.33 -0.23 11.02
C TYR A 25 -1.03 -0.49 12.33
N SER A 26 -0.60 -1.48 13.12
CA SER A 26 -1.14 -1.73 14.45
C SER A 26 -1.03 -0.51 15.37
N ALA A 27 0.14 0.13 15.40
CA ALA A 27 0.34 1.32 16.22
C ALA A 27 -0.55 2.49 15.77
N ALA A 28 -0.67 2.70 14.45
CA ALA A 28 -1.51 3.74 13.86
C ALA A 28 -2.99 3.58 14.21
N ILE A 29 -3.51 2.36 14.00
CA ILE A 29 -4.92 2.04 14.20
C ILE A 29 -5.28 2.25 15.67
N THR A 30 -4.44 1.76 16.60
CA THR A 30 -4.62 2.01 18.03
C THR A 30 -4.55 3.49 18.38
N LEU A 31 -3.58 4.23 17.83
CA LEU A 31 -3.44 5.68 18.08
C LEU A 31 -4.67 6.47 17.62
N PHE A 32 -5.29 6.09 16.51
CA PHE A 32 -6.51 6.72 15.99
C PHE A 32 -7.80 6.12 16.58
N GLY A 33 -7.69 5.19 17.53
CA GLY A 33 -8.83 4.61 18.25
C GLY A 33 -9.66 3.63 17.43
N GLY A 34 -9.12 3.05 16.37
CA GLY A 34 -9.79 2.05 15.54
C GLY A 34 -9.52 0.61 16.00
N SER A 35 -10.15 -0.34 15.32
CA SER A 35 -9.95 -1.77 15.55
C SER A 35 -9.07 -2.41 14.47
N LEU A 36 -8.00 -3.08 14.88
CA LEU A 36 -7.22 -3.93 13.98
C LEU A 36 -7.93 -5.26 13.82
N VAL A 37 -8.18 -5.67 12.58
CA VAL A 37 -8.74 -6.98 12.24
C VAL A 37 -7.67 -7.77 11.49
N PRO A 38 -7.09 -8.82 12.10
CA PRO A 38 -6.00 -9.55 11.47
C PRO A 38 -6.54 -10.45 10.35
N TYR A 39 -5.74 -10.59 9.30
CA TYR A 39 -5.84 -11.73 8.39
C TYR A 39 -4.47 -12.40 8.29
N TYR A 40 -4.43 -13.72 8.25
CA TYR A 40 -3.19 -14.47 8.38
C TYR A 40 -2.61 -14.79 7.01
N LEU A 41 -1.30 -14.62 6.88
CA LEU A 41 -0.56 -15.05 5.70
C LEU A 41 -0.12 -16.50 5.91
N GLU A 42 -0.29 -17.35 4.90
CA GLU A 42 0.00 -18.77 4.99
C GLU A 42 1.49 -19.03 4.76
N GLU A 43 2.24 -19.30 5.83
CA GLU A 43 3.68 -19.56 5.82
C GLU A 43 4.05 -20.71 4.86
N THR A 44 3.29 -21.80 4.88
CA THR A 44 3.57 -22.98 4.05
C THR A 44 3.32 -22.73 2.55
N ALA A 45 2.54 -21.71 2.22
CA ALA A 45 2.27 -21.25 0.85
C ALA A 45 3.14 -20.04 0.45
N ASN A 46 4.32 -19.89 1.07
CA ASN A 46 5.24 -18.76 0.86
C ASN A 46 4.59 -17.42 1.20
N TRP A 47 3.96 -17.35 2.37
CA TRP A 47 3.23 -16.19 2.89
C TRP A 47 2.11 -15.71 1.96
N GLY A 48 1.44 -16.66 1.31
CA GLY A 48 0.29 -16.40 0.45
C GLY A 48 -0.91 -15.85 1.22
N LEU A 49 -1.81 -15.19 0.50
CA LEU A 49 -3.04 -14.62 1.05
C LEU A 49 -4.24 -15.42 0.51
N ASP A 50 -5.03 -15.98 1.41
CA ASP A 50 -6.29 -16.67 1.10
C ASP A 50 -7.49 -15.72 1.30
N ILE A 51 -8.37 -15.67 0.29
CA ILE A 51 -9.61 -14.88 0.34
C ILE A 51 -10.60 -15.47 1.35
N ASN A 52 -10.61 -16.77 1.58
CA ASN A 52 -11.51 -17.40 2.54
C ASN A 52 -11.21 -16.88 3.95
N ASP A 53 -9.93 -16.76 4.32
CA ASP A 53 -9.52 -16.21 5.60
C ASP A 53 -9.94 -14.75 5.76
N LEU A 54 -9.87 -13.95 4.69
CA LEU A 54 -10.40 -12.58 4.71
C LEU A 54 -11.90 -12.54 4.95
N GLN A 55 -12.67 -13.42 4.31
CA GLN A 55 -14.11 -13.52 4.50
C GLN A 55 -14.46 -13.92 5.93
N HIS A 56 -13.72 -14.88 6.50
CA HIS A 56 -13.88 -15.26 7.90
C HIS A 56 -13.55 -14.12 8.86
N ALA A 57 -12.46 -13.38 8.62
CA ALA A 57 -12.07 -12.23 9.44
C ALA A 57 -13.12 -11.11 9.41
N VAL A 58 -13.69 -10.79 8.23
CA VAL A 58 -14.79 -9.83 8.10
C VAL A 58 -16.03 -10.30 8.86
N ALA A 59 -16.43 -11.55 8.67
CA ALA A 59 -17.59 -12.11 9.35
C ALA A 59 -17.44 -12.06 10.87
N GLU A 60 -16.28 -12.47 11.40
CA GLU A 60 -15.99 -12.42 12.82
C GLU A 60 -16.02 -10.98 13.35
N ALA A 61 -15.43 -10.02 12.64
CA ALA A 61 -15.45 -8.61 13.02
C ALA A 61 -16.89 -8.06 13.09
N HIS A 62 -17.75 -8.43 12.13
CA HIS A 62 -19.16 -8.05 12.14
C HIS A 62 -19.89 -8.59 13.37
N THR A 63 -19.61 -9.82 13.82
CA THR A 63 -20.22 -10.36 15.06
C THR A 63 -19.83 -9.56 16.32
N LYS A 64 -18.68 -8.89 16.29
CA LYS A 64 -18.16 -8.02 17.36
C LYS A 64 -18.64 -6.56 17.23
N GLY A 65 -19.50 -6.25 16.25
CA GLY A 65 -19.98 -4.90 15.99
C GLY A 65 -18.95 -3.99 15.32
N ILE A 66 -17.88 -4.53 14.75
CA ILE A 66 -16.82 -3.78 14.06
C ILE A 66 -17.16 -3.73 12.56
N THR A 67 -17.26 -2.54 11.98
CA THR A 67 -17.43 -2.35 10.54
C THR A 67 -16.08 -2.16 9.87
N ILE A 68 -15.69 -3.07 8.97
CA ILE A 68 -14.43 -2.91 8.23
C ILE A 68 -14.57 -1.78 7.21
N LYS A 69 -13.56 -0.89 7.16
CA LYS A 69 -13.53 0.27 6.25
C LYS A 69 -12.44 0.19 5.19
N ALA A 70 -11.34 -0.49 5.52
CA ALA A 70 -10.19 -0.60 4.65
C ALA A 70 -9.46 -1.92 4.85
N MET A 71 -8.71 -2.31 3.83
CA MET A 71 -7.79 -3.43 3.84
C MET A 71 -6.39 -2.94 3.45
N VAL A 72 -5.39 -3.35 4.21
CA VAL A 72 -3.98 -3.09 3.90
C VAL A 72 -3.40 -4.32 3.22
N ILE A 73 -2.68 -4.13 2.11
CA ILE A 73 -1.72 -5.12 1.60
C ILE A 73 -0.32 -4.53 1.67
N ILE A 74 0.66 -5.36 2.02
CA ILE A 74 2.08 -4.99 2.00
C ILE A 74 2.76 -5.84 0.93
N ASN A 75 3.14 -5.22 -0.19
CA ASN A 75 3.61 -5.95 -1.37
C ASN A 75 4.71 -5.16 -2.12
N PRO A 76 5.97 -5.62 -2.14
CA PRO A 76 6.48 -6.81 -1.45
C PRO A 76 6.37 -6.73 0.08
N GLY A 77 6.16 -7.88 0.72
CA GLY A 77 5.82 -7.95 2.13
C GLY A 77 6.98 -7.63 3.08
N ASN A 78 6.64 -7.08 4.24
CA ASN A 78 7.53 -6.85 5.36
C ASN A 78 6.82 -7.32 6.63
N PRO A 79 7.35 -8.32 7.37
CA PRO A 79 8.72 -8.87 7.32
C PRO A 79 8.94 -10.05 6.36
N THR A 80 7.91 -10.48 5.62
CA THR A 80 7.84 -11.79 4.96
C THR A 80 8.52 -11.87 3.60
N GLY A 81 8.77 -10.74 2.92
CA GLY A 81 9.52 -10.68 1.66
C GLY A 81 8.80 -11.26 0.43
N GLN A 82 7.57 -11.74 0.57
CA GLN A 82 6.79 -12.30 -0.54
C GLN A 82 6.32 -11.21 -1.50
N CYS A 83 6.18 -11.60 -2.76
CA CYS A 83 5.48 -10.81 -3.78
C CYS A 83 4.15 -11.49 -4.11
N LEU A 84 3.06 -10.72 -4.06
CA LEU A 84 1.73 -11.17 -4.45
C LEU A 84 1.67 -11.34 -5.97
N SER A 85 1.06 -12.44 -6.43
CA SER A 85 0.85 -12.69 -7.85
C SER A 85 -0.27 -11.80 -8.40
N GLU A 86 -0.27 -11.58 -9.71
CA GLU A 86 -1.38 -10.85 -10.37
C GLU A 86 -2.74 -11.52 -10.12
N ALA A 87 -2.80 -12.86 -10.14
CA ALA A 87 -4.03 -13.60 -9.85
C ALA A 87 -4.56 -13.30 -8.44
N ASN A 88 -3.68 -13.29 -7.43
CA ASN A 88 -4.08 -13.01 -6.06
C ASN A 88 -4.46 -11.53 -5.87
N LEU A 89 -3.78 -10.59 -6.55
CA LEU A 89 -4.20 -9.18 -6.57
C LEU A 89 -5.61 -9.02 -7.19
N ARG A 90 -5.94 -9.75 -8.26
CA ARG A 90 -7.30 -9.73 -8.86
C ARG A 90 -8.35 -10.23 -7.87
N GLU A 91 -8.06 -11.29 -7.13
CA GLU A 91 -8.93 -11.83 -6.09
C GLU A 91 -9.14 -10.82 -4.93
N ILE A 92 -8.07 -10.18 -4.47
CA ILE A 92 -8.12 -9.14 -3.42
C ILE A 92 -8.95 -7.95 -3.87
N LEU A 93 -8.77 -7.48 -5.11
CA LEU A 93 -9.55 -6.38 -5.68
C LEU A 93 -11.03 -6.75 -5.79
N GLN A 94 -11.33 -7.96 -6.25
CA GLN A 94 -12.71 -8.47 -6.31
C GLN A 94 -13.34 -8.59 -4.90
N PHE A 95 -12.55 -8.98 -3.90
CA PHE A 95 -12.98 -9.00 -2.51
C PHE A 95 -13.28 -7.57 -2.00
N CYS A 96 -12.37 -6.62 -2.18
CA CYS A 96 -12.56 -5.23 -1.76
C CYS A 96 -13.78 -4.59 -2.44
N TYR A 97 -14.03 -4.91 -3.72
CA TYR A 97 -15.23 -4.46 -4.42
C TYR A 97 -16.52 -5.00 -3.80
N ARG A 98 -16.58 -6.30 -3.50
CA ARG A 98 -17.77 -6.93 -2.90
C ARG A 98 -18.06 -6.41 -1.49
N GLU A 99 -17.02 -6.21 -0.69
CA GLU A 99 -17.12 -5.76 0.70
C GLU A 99 -17.13 -4.23 0.83
N ASN A 100 -17.06 -3.49 -0.29
CA ASN A 100 -16.98 -2.02 -0.33
C ASN A 100 -15.86 -1.45 0.57
N LEU A 101 -14.65 -1.99 0.42
CA LEU A 101 -13.47 -1.63 1.21
C LEU A 101 -12.51 -0.74 0.40
N VAL A 102 -11.90 0.23 1.08
CA VAL A 102 -10.73 0.94 0.55
C VAL A 102 -9.51 0.03 0.60
N LEU A 103 -8.84 -0.18 -0.53
CA LEU A 103 -7.58 -0.90 -0.56
C LEU A 103 -6.41 0.07 -0.31
N LEU A 104 -5.55 -0.27 0.64
CA LEU A 104 -4.32 0.44 0.97
C LEU A 104 -3.14 -0.42 0.51
N GLY A 105 -2.54 -0.06 -0.63
CA GLY A 105 -1.41 -0.76 -1.22
C GLY A 105 -0.07 -0.20 -0.74
N ASP A 106 0.55 -0.85 0.24
CA ASP A 106 1.90 -0.51 0.70
C ASP A 106 2.95 -1.15 -0.22
N GLU A 107 3.37 -0.38 -1.23
CA GLU A 107 4.26 -0.82 -2.32
C GLU A 107 5.67 -0.23 -2.18
N VAL A 108 6.11 0.02 -0.94
CA VAL A 108 7.41 0.68 -0.65
C VAL A 108 8.62 -0.14 -1.09
N TYR A 109 8.50 -1.47 -1.15
CA TYR A 109 9.58 -2.38 -1.56
C TYR A 109 9.54 -2.75 -3.05
N GLN A 110 8.76 -2.06 -3.89
CA GLN A 110 8.54 -2.43 -5.31
C GLN A 110 9.80 -2.58 -6.18
N GLN A 111 10.95 -2.06 -5.74
CA GLN A 111 12.25 -2.21 -6.43
C GLN A 111 13.17 -3.27 -5.81
N ASN A 112 12.79 -3.87 -4.68
CA ASN A 112 13.55 -4.91 -3.96
C ASN A 112 13.04 -6.30 -4.34
N ILE A 113 13.19 -6.67 -5.61
CA ILE A 113 12.75 -7.96 -6.13
C ILE A 113 13.98 -8.80 -6.46
N TYR A 114 14.09 -9.96 -5.84
CA TYR A 114 15.26 -10.83 -5.91
C TYR A 114 14.98 -12.19 -6.58
N GLN A 115 13.70 -12.49 -6.85
CA GLN A 115 13.27 -13.73 -7.49
C GLN A 115 12.58 -13.38 -8.80
N ASP A 116 13.00 -14.02 -9.89
CA ASP A 116 12.47 -13.76 -11.23
C ASP A 116 11.04 -14.32 -11.39
N GLU A 117 10.69 -15.35 -10.63
CA GLU A 117 9.40 -16.05 -10.73
C GLU A 117 8.23 -15.25 -10.17
N ARG A 118 8.49 -14.23 -9.34
CA ARG A 118 7.47 -13.39 -8.71
C ARG A 118 7.85 -11.91 -8.79
N PRO A 119 7.73 -11.30 -9.98
CA PRO A 119 8.01 -9.88 -10.13
C PRO A 119 7.01 -9.04 -9.34
N PHE A 120 7.40 -7.82 -8.99
CA PHE A 120 6.45 -6.84 -8.48
C PHE A 120 5.39 -6.52 -9.54
N VAL A 121 4.12 -6.57 -9.12
CA VAL A 121 2.98 -6.10 -9.89
C VAL A 121 2.22 -5.10 -9.03
N SER A 122 2.05 -3.87 -9.53
CA SER A 122 1.30 -2.84 -8.82
C SER A 122 -0.19 -3.19 -8.79
N ALA A 123 -0.81 -3.05 -7.63
CA ALA A 123 -2.26 -3.23 -7.45
C ALA A 123 -3.07 -2.31 -8.37
N ARG A 124 -2.57 -1.09 -8.61
CA ARG A 124 -3.22 -0.14 -9.52
C ARG A 124 -3.19 -0.62 -10.96
N LYS A 125 -2.07 -1.20 -11.41
CA LYS A 125 -1.98 -1.76 -12.77
C LYS A 125 -3.04 -2.86 -12.93
N VAL A 126 -3.09 -3.81 -11.99
CA VAL A 126 -4.06 -4.91 -12.01
C VAL A 126 -5.50 -4.38 -12.00
N LEU A 127 -5.79 -3.39 -11.15
CA LEU A 127 -7.10 -2.72 -11.09
C LEU A 127 -7.51 -2.15 -12.44
N MET A 128 -6.60 -1.45 -13.14
CA MET A 128 -6.89 -0.88 -14.45
C MET A 128 -7.09 -1.97 -15.51
N ASP A 129 -6.30 -3.03 -15.47
CA ASP A 129 -6.39 -4.16 -16.41
C ASP A 129 -7.66 -5.01 -16.21
N MET A 130 -8.29 -4.98 -15.02
CA MET A 130 -9.58 -5.64 -14.78
C MET A 130 -10.75 -4.94 -15.47
N GLY A 131 -10.60 -3.66 -15.85
CA GLY A 131 -11.64 -2.89 -16.52
C GLY A 131 -12.89 -2.60 -15.65
N PRO A 132 -13.90 -1.92 -16.22
CA PRO A 132 -15.13 -1.60 -15.50
C PRO A 132 -15.97 -2.85 -15.18
N PRO A 133 -16.76 -2.86 -14.07
CA PRO A 133 -16.97 -1.73 -13.15
C PRO A 133 -15.81 -1.50 -12.17
N LEU A 134 -15.01 -2.52 -11.87
CA LEU A 134 -13.99 -2.50 -10.82
C LEU A 134 -13.01 -1.33 -10.98
N SER A 135 -12.47 -1.12 -12.18
CA SER A 135 -11.48 -0.07 -12.43
C SER A 135 -11.98 1.36 -12.19
N ARG A 136 -13.31 1.56 -12.08
CA ARG A 136 -13.95 2.86 -11.82
C ARG A 136 -14.49 3.01 -10.41
N GLU A 137 -14.69 1.91 -9.69
CA GLU A 137 -15.42 1.91 -8.41
C GLU A 137 -14.55 1.55 -7.22
N ILE A 138 -13.53 0.69 -7.38
CA ILE A 138 -12.65 0.32 -6.28
C ILE A 138 -11.80 1.53 -5.88
N GLN A 139 -11.92 1.92 -4.63
CA GLN A 139 -11.10 2.93 -3.98
C GLN A 139 -9.74 2.32 -3.61
N LEU A 140 -8.67 2.89 -4.15
CA LEU A 140 -7.30 2.41 -3.92
C LEU A 140 -6.39 3.60 -3.54
N VAL A 141 -5.58 3.39 -2.50
CA VAL A 141 -4.48 4.29 -2.14
C VAL A 141 -3.17 3.50 -2.18
N SER A 142 -2.28 3.82 -3.12
CA SER A 142 -0.96 3.18 -3.24
C SER A 142 0.13 4.06 -2.62
N PHE A 143 1.02 3.48 -1.82
CA PHE A 143 2.10 4.19 -1.11
C PHE A 143 3.48 3.85 -1.68
N HIS A 144 4.35 4.84 -1.77
CA HIS A 144 5.76 4.63 -2.12
C HIS A 144 6.70 5.64 -1.42
N THR A 145 8.00 5.33 -1.38
CA THR A 145 9.01 6.07 -0.59
C THR A 145 10.40 6.00 -1.19
N VAL A 146 11.22 7.03 -0.97
CA VAL A 146 12.67 7.02 -1.25
C VAL A 146 13.49 6.22 -0.23
N SER A 147 12.87 5.77 0.85
CA SER A 147 13.58 5.16 1.99
C SER A 147 14.07 3.73 1.74
N LYS A 148 13.60 3.08 0.68
CA LYS A 148 13.80 1.65 0.38
C LYS A 148 14.39 1.50 -1.03
N GLY A 149 14.59 0.27 -1.49
CA GLY A 149 15.27 0.01 -2.75
C GLY A 149 16.75 0.34 -2.70
N TYR A 150 17.35 0.43 -3.88
CA TYR A 150 18.75 0.86 -4.06
C TYR A 150 18.95 2.36 -3.81
N TRP A 151 17.87 3.14 -3.68
CA TRP A 151 17.95 4.54 -3.24
C TRP A 151 18.34 4.61 -1.76
N GLY A 152 17.60 3.92 -0.87
CA GLY A 152 17.98 3.77 0.54
C GLY A 152 18.03 5.07 1.35
N GLU A 153 17.37 6.14 0.89
CA GLU A 153 17.49 7.51 1.39
C GLU A 153 16.56 7.78 2.60
N CYS A 154 16.58 6.89 3.59
CA CYS A 154 15.59 6.89 4.67
C CYS A 154 15.63 8.14 5.56
N GLY A 155 16.77 8.82 5.64
CA GLY A 155 16.95 10.09 6.37
C GLY A 155 16.27 11.28 5.71
N GLN A 156 16.01 11.22 4.39
CA GLN A 156 15.36 12.32 3.65
C GLN A 156 13.87 12.44 3.99
N ARG A 157 13.24 11.35 4.49
CA ARG A 157 11.82 11.31 4.87
C ARG A 157 10.87 11.63 3.70
N GLY A 158 11.19 11.16 2.50
CA GLY A 158 10.36 11.33 1.31
C GLY A 158 9.43 10.15 1.00
N GLY A 159 8.23 10.47 0.54
CA GLY A 159 7.24 9.50 0.07
C GLY A 159 6.06 10.21 -0.58
N TYR A 160 5.25 9.44 -1.29
CA TYR A 160 3.97 9.87 -1.81
C TYR A 160 2.94 8.77 -1.66
N PHE A 161 1.68 9.14 -1.87
CA PHE A 161 0.62 8.19 -2.15
C PHE A 161 -0.20 8.66 -3.35
N GLU A 162 -0.75 7.72 -4.10
CA GLU A 162 -1.68 7.99 -5.21
C GLU A 162 -3.07 7.51 -4.81
N MET A 163 -4.07 8.35 -5.01
CA MET A 163 -5.48 8.05 -4.78
C MET A 163 -6.18 7.73 -6.11
N THR A 164 -6.78 6.56 -6.21
CA THR A 164 -7.54 6.09 -7.37
C THR A 164 -9.00 5.90 -6.98
N ASN A 165 -9.93 6.45 -7.77
CA ASN A 165 -11.39 6.41 -7.56
C ASN A 165 -11.88 6.94 -6.20
N ILE A 166 -11.08 7.72 -5.48
CA ILE A 166 -11.53 8.42 -4.27
C ILE A 166 -12.41 9.60 -4.68
N PRO A 167 -13.62 9.76 -4.11
CA PRO A 167 -14.49 10.91 -4.42
C PRO A 167 -13.80 12.24 -4.15
N LEU A 168 -14.02 13.25 -5.00
CA LEU A 168 -13.35 14.55 -4.90
C LEU A 168 -13.56 15.23 -3.54
N GLN A 169 -14.76 15.14 -2.98
CA GLN A 169 -15.06 15.70 -1.64
C GLN A 169 -14.21 15.03 -0.54
N THR A 170 -13.97 13.72 -0.66
CA THR A 170 -13.08 12.99 0.25
C THR A 170 -11.62 13.41 0.06
N VAL A 171 -11.20 13.64 -1.18
CA VAL A 171 -9.86 14.17 -1.48
C VAL A 171 -9.65 15.54 -0.83
N ASP A 172 -10.65 16.42 -0.87
CA ASP A 172 -10.58 17.74 -0.24
C ASP A 172 -10.41 17.66 1.29
N GLU A 173 -11.13 16.74 1.95
CA GLU A 173 -10.96 16.51 3.40
C GLU A 173 -9.58 15.91 3.73
N ILE A 174 -9.07 14.99 2.90
CA ILE A 174 -7.70 14.46 3.05
C ILE A 174 -6.67 15.59 2.89
N TYR A 175 -6.85 16.46 1.89
CA TYR A 175 -5.98 17.61 1.66
C TYR A 175 -6.00 18.58 2.85
N LYS A 176 -7.18 18.85 3.41
CA LYS A 176 -7.34 19.67 4.60
C LYS A 176 -6.56 19.11 5.79
N VAL A 177 -6.63 17.80 6.04
CA VAL A 177 -5.83 17.14 7.10
C VAL A 177 -4.33 17.23 6.80
N ALA A 178 -3.92 17.02 5.55
CA ALA A 178 -2.51 17.12 5.14
C ALA A 178 -1.94 18.53 5.34
N SER A 179 -2.75 19.56 5.07
CA SER A 179 -2.36 20.98 5.15
C SER A 179 -2.07 21.46 6.57
N VAL A 180 -2.50 20.74 7.62
CA VAL A 180 -2.17 21.05 9.02
C VAL A 180 -0.66 21.07 9.26
N SER A 181 0.09 20.26 8.51
CA SER A 181 1.55 20.22 8.55
C SER A 181 2.22 21.13 7.51
N LEU A 182 1.45 22.02 6.87
CA LEU A 182 1.84 22.90 5.76
C LEU A 182 2.25 22.13 4.50
N SER A 183 3.42 21.51 4.49
CA SER A 183 3.95 20.73 3.38
C SER A 183 5.04 19.76 3.84
N PRO A 184 5.28 18.65 3.10
CA PRO A 184 6.47 17.85 3.29
C PRO A 184 7.75 18.68 3.07
N ASN A 185 8.86 18.26 3.66
CA ASN A 185 10.13 18.97 3.49
C ASN A 185 10.56 19.00 2.01
N VAL A 186 11.10 20.14 1.54
CA VAL A 186 11.45 20.34 0.13
C VAL A 186 12.53 19.36 -0.37
N PRO A 187 13.61 19.05 0.38
CA PRO A 187 14.58 18.04 -0.03
C PRO A 187 13.94 16.70 -0.37
N ALA A 188 13.06 16.18 0.49
CA ALA A 188 12.30 14.95 0.23
C ALA A 188 11.54 15.00 -1.10
N GLN A 189 10.89 16.12 -1.41
CA GLN A 189 10.15 16.28 -2.66
C GLN A 189 11.09 16.23 -3.88
N ILE A 190 12.29 16.81 -3.78
CA ILE A 190 13.31 16.72 -4.83
C ILE A 190 13.79 15.27 -4.99
N PHE A 191 14.12 14.58 -3.89
CA PHE A 191 14.49 13.15 -3.93
C PHE A 191 13.40 12.30 -4.56
N MET A 192 12.13 12.58 -4.22
CA MET A 192 11.00 11.90 -4.84
C MET A 192 10.96 12.13 -6.35
N GLY A 193 11.13 13.37 -6.81
CA GLY A 193 11.19 13.72 -8.23
C GLY A 193 12.33 13.01 -8.97
N LEU A 194 13.51 12.90 -8.36
CA LEU A 194 14.64 12.16 -8.91
C LEU A 194 14.38 10.64 -8.96
N MET A 195 13.74 10.09 -7.92
CA MET A 195 13.42 8.66 -7.83
C MET A 195 12.46 8.22 -8.95
N VAL A 196 11.43 9.02 -9.23
CA VAL A 196 10.42 8.71 -10.26
C VAL A 196 10.83 9.13 -11.68
N ASN A 197 11.90 9.90 -11.81
CA ASN A 197 12.47 10.31 -13.10
C ASN A 197 14.00 10.12 -13.09
N PRO A 198 14.49 8.87 -13.02
CA PRO A 198 15.92 8.59 -13.02
C PRO A 198 16.59 8.97 -14.35
N PRO A 199 17.94 9.02 -14.41
CA PRO A 199 18.67 9.26 -15.65
C PRO A 199 18.20 8.35 -16.79
N LYS A 200 18.14 8.90 -18.00
CA LYS A 200 17.70 8.22 -19.23
C LYS A 200 18.91 7.80 -20.06
N PRO A 201 18.78 6.83 -21.00
CA PRO A 201 19.91 6.33 -21.79
C PRO A 201 20.78 7.38 -22.52
N ARG A 202 20.25 8.58 -22.78
CA ARG A 202 20.97 9.67 -23.43
C ARG A 202 21.72 10.60 -22.47
N ASP A 203 21.49 10.48 -21.16
CA ASP A 203 22.08 11.36 -20.14
C ASP A 203 23.50 10.89 -19.80
N ILE A 204 24.40 11.86 -19.56
CA ILE A 204 25.82 11.59 -19.27
C ILE A 204 26.04 10.70 -18.03
N SER A 205 25.14 10.74 -17.05
CA SER A 205 25.23 9.98 -15.81
C SER A 205 24.61 8.58 -15.89
N TYR A 206 23.86 8.26 -16.96
CA TYR A 206 23.09 7.03 -17.06
C TYR A 206 23.93 5.77 -16.90
N GLY A 207 25.06 5.69 -17.60
CA GLY A 207 25.93 4.52 -17.54
C GLY A 207 26.49 4.27 -16.13
N LYS A 208 26.75 5.34 -15.35
CA LYS A 208 27.17 5.21 -13.95
C LYS A 208 26.01 4.77 -13.06
N PHE A 209 24.85 5.41 -13.20
CA PHE A 209 23.63 5.08 -12.45
C PHE A 209 23.23 3.62 -12.60
N VAL A 210 23.23 3.10 -13.84
CA VAL A 210 22.90 1.69 -14.11
C VAL A 210 23.88 0.75 -13.42
N ARG A 211 25.18 1.02 -13.49
CA ARG A 211 26.18 0.18 -12.81
C ARG A 211 25.99 0.14 -11.30
N GLU A 212 25.76 1.30 -10.68
CA GLU A 212 25.56 1.39 -9.23
C GLU A 212 24.27 0.67 -8.80
N ARG A 213 23.19 0.82 -9.58
CA ARG A 213 21.90 0.18 -9.31
C ARG A 213 21.97 -1.35 -9.29
N PHE A 214 22.79 -1.96 -10.15
CA PHE A 214 22.93 -3.41 -10.27
C PHE A 214 24.19 -3.97 -9.58
N ALA A 215 24.92 -3.15 -8.83
CA ALA A 215 26.13 -3.58 -8.11
C ALA A 215 25.82 -4.26 -6.75
N THR A 216 24.57 -4.24 -6.30
CA THR A 216 24.07 -4.78 -5.03
C THR A 216 23.05 -5.87 -5.27
#